data_AF-A0A2M9Q7S5-F1
#
_entry.id   AF-A0A2M9Q7S5-F1
#
_cell.length_a   1.000
_cell.length_b   1.000
_cell.length_c   1.000
_cell.angle_alpha   90.00
_cell.angle_beta   90.00
_cell.angle_gamma   90.00
#
_symmetry.space_group_name_H-M   'P 1'
#
loop_
_entity.id
_entity.type
_entity.pdbx_description
1 polymer ?
#
loop_
_entity_poly.entity_id
_entity_poly.type
_entity_poly.pdbx_seq_one_letter_code
_entity_poly.pdbx_strand_id
1 'polypeptide(L)'
;FMQVLFVNSHEWFTSHWTYEKLGSGLVVFAAMLTGMQAIVISYFSLPIFLLQLFICFGALVGSVPLATVIGAVLGTLIGVAKLSFTGMLSVATLTGLCAGMGARVGRFGVAIGSILPSVFFLFYDATLPLDSVYFTSIAVGSIVFLTIPNKYSEKVRDKLFPQREEILLARQNWLTEHVTFKLEHFQHFVQFMKELVFERFMTAPIEEAKEVSPMNTCLSCFRYDRCWGAQSNGMDKLMTDWFHMKGVGKDSGIHRVEEQIRYKCVKSTKIFEELETELYRERINGQYFHGKKMIALQLRDMSNHLNQLIAEMKEETISFVSVEKDITQRLKEAHIECFQLDVLSNKPGARKIVCALAPARVNWEEDTTVAERMILPILYDIFE
;
A
#
# COMPACT_ATOMS: atom_id res chain seq x y z
N PHE A 1 -31.56 -0.56 31.88
CA PHE A 1 -31.79 -1.73 30.99
C PHE A 1 -33.13 -1.66 30.26
N MET A 2 -34.28 -1.41 30.92
CA MET A 2 -35.58 -1.29 30.24
C MET A 2 -35.76 -0.05 29.34
N GLN A 3 -35.02 1.05 29.56
CA GLN A 3 -35.11 2.26 28.71
C GLN A 3 -34.35 2.14 27.37
N VAL A 4 -33.42 1.19 27.23
CA VAL A 4 -32.78 0.88 25.93
C VAL A 4 -33.71 0.01 25.07
N LEU A 5 -34.71 -0.61 25.69
CA LEU A 5 -35.59 -1.63 25.12
C LEU A 5 -36.76 -1.03 24.33
N PHE A 6 -37.17 0.21 24.65
CA PHE A 6 -38.18 0.96 23.91
C PHE A 6 -37.54 2.22 23.31
N VAL A 7 -36.79 2.03 22.22
CA VAL A 7 -36.43 3.15 21.34
C VAL A 7 -37.74 3.70 20.77
N ASN A 8 -37.98 4.99 20.97
CA ASN A 8 -39.12 5.70 20.37
C ASN A 8 -39.13 5.43 18.85
N SER A 9 -40.28 5.10 18.29
CA SER A 9 -40.45 4.77 16.86
C SER A 9 -39.91 5.85 15.90
N HIS A 10 -39.83 7.09 16.38
CA HIS A 10 -39.27 8.22 15.65
C HIS A 10 -37.73 8.25 15.61
N GLU A 11 -37.04 7.66 16.60
CA GLU A 11 -35.57 7.61 16.67
C GLU A 11 -34.96 6.45 15.86
N TRP A 12 -35.74 5.42 15.54
CA TRP A 12 -35.34 4.31 14.67
C TRP A 12 -34.92 4.81 13.27
N PHE A 13 -35.53 5.92 12.82
CA PHE A 13 -35.25 6.53 11.53
C PHE A 13 -34.20 7.65 11.57
N THR A 14 -33.86 8.21 12.74
CA THR A 14 -33.01 9.41 12.85
C THR A 14 -31.65 9.18 13.51
N SER A 15 -31.44 8.12 14.30
CA SER A 15 -30.15 7.85 14.95
C SER A 15 -29.18 7.07 14.05
N HIS A 16 -27.89 7.43 14.11
CA HIS A 16 -26.81 6.55 13.65
C HIS A 16 -26.86 5.19 14.39
N TRP A 17 -26.80 4.10 13.63
CA TRP A 17 -26.81 2.74 14.17
C TRP A 17 -25.39 2.33 14.57
N THR A 18 -25.10 2.36 15.88
CA THR A 18 -23.88 1.73 16.43
C THR A 18 -24.05 0.22 16.50
N TYR A 19 -22.93 -0.52 16.41
CA TYR A 19 -22.92 -1.98 16.49
C TYR A 19 -23.59 -2.52 17.77
N GLU A 20 -23.50 -1.79 18.88
CA GLU A 20 -24.15 -2.12 20.15
C GLU A 20 -25.68 -2.06 20.07
N LYS A 21 -26.23 -1.02 19.42
CA LYS A 21 -27.68 -0.88 19.21
C LYS A 21 -28.21 -2.00 18.31
N LEU A 22 -27.48 -2.31 17.23
CA LEU A 22 -27.81 -3.41 16.33
C LEU A 22 -27.84 -4.75 17.09
N GLY A 23 -26.79 -5.06 17.86
CA GLY A 23 -26.72 -6.28 18.67
C GLY A 23 -27.86 -6.39 19.68
N SER A 24 -28.18 -5.31 20.40
CA SER A 24 -29.29 -5.31 21.36
C SER A 24 -30.66 -5.56 20.68
N GLY A 25 -30.88 -4.98 19.49
CA GLY A 25 -32.10 -5.20 18.71
C GLY A 25 -32.23 -6.65 18.26
N LEU A 26 -31.14 -7.30 17.84
CA LEU A 26 -31.14 -8.71 17.46
C LEU A 26 -31.53 -9.63 18.61
N VAL A 27 -31.02 -9.36 19.82
CA VAL A 27 -31.35 -10.17 21.01
C VAL A 27 -32.83 -10.04 21.38
N VAL A 28 -33.37 -8.82 21.36
CA VAL A 28 -34.80 -8.58 21.61
C VAL A 28 -35.67 -9.28 20.56
N PHE A 29 -35.26 -9.20 19.28
CA PHE A 29 -35.96 -9.88 18.20
C PHE A 29 -35.95 -11.40 18.38
N ALA A 30 -34.80 -12.00 18.73
CA ALA A 30 -34.72 -13.43 19.02
C ALA A 30 -35.62 -13.84 20.21
N ALA A 31 -35.66 -13.04 21.28
CA ALA A 31 -36.53 -13.30 22.42
C ALA A 31 -38.01 -13.29 22.03
N MET A 32 -38.41 -12.33 21.16
CA MET A 32 -39.76 -12.27 20.59
C MET A 32 -40.08 -13.51 19.74
N LEU A 33 -39.16 -13.94 18.86
CA LEU A 33 -39.35 -15.13 18.03
C LEU A 33 -39.50 -16.41 18.86
N THR A 34 -38.70 -16.56 19.92
CA THR A 34 -38.81 -17.68 20.86
C THR A 34 -40.15 -17.67 21.59
N GLY A 35 -40.64 -16.50 22.00
CA GLY A 35 -41.96 -16.37 22.63
C GLY A 35 -43.13 -16.72 21.70
N MET A 36 -42.97 -16.53 20.39
CA MET A 36 -43.99 -16.80 19.36
C MET A 36 -43.97 -18.26 18.84
N GLN A 37 -43.22 -19.15 19.47
CA GLN A 37 -43.02 -20.54 19.00
C GLN A 37 -44.32 -21.36 18.85
N ALA A 38 -45.38 -21.01 19.57
CA ALA A 38 -46.66 -21.72 19.54
C ALA A 38 -47.59 -21.29 18.38
N ILE A 39 -47.23 -20.25 17.62
CA ILE A 39 -48.07 -19.73 16.53
C ILE A 39 -47.74 -20.50 15.24
N VAL A 40 -48.42 -21.63 15.06
CA VAL A 40 -48.39 -22.42 13.82
C VAL A 40 -49.78 -22.40 13.20
N ILE A 41 -49.89 -21.81 12.01
CA ILE A 41 -51.14 -21.78 11.25
C ILE A 41 -51.09 -22.91 10.24
N SER A 42 -51.73 -24.05 10.54
CA SER A 42 -51.83 -25.24 9.69
C SER A 42 -50.47 -25.81 9.23
N TYR A 43 -49.90 -25.30 8.13
CA TYR A 43 -48.59 -25.71 7.58
C TYR A 43 -47.57 -24.56 7.54
N PHE A 44 -47.82 -23.47 8.26
CA PHE A 44 -46.99 -22.26 8.25
C PHE A 44 -46.56 -21.88 9.67
N SER A 45 -45.26 -21.67 9.86
CA SER A 45 -44.68 -21.21 11.12
C SER A 45 -44.23 -19.76 11.00
N LEU A 46 -44.93 -18.89 11.74
CA LEU A 46 -44.64 -17.46 11.82
C LEU A 46 -43.19 -17.16 12.29
N PRO A 47 -42.64 -17.81 13.34
CA PRO A 47 -41.28 -17.51 13.79
C PRO A 47 -40.21 -17.90 12.75
N ILE A 48 -40.39 -19.00 12.01
CA ILE A 48 -39.45 -19.43 10.96
C ILE A 48 -39.50 -18.47 9.77
N PHE A 49 -40.70 -18.01 9.40
CA PHE A 49 -40.88 -17.00 8.36
C PHE A 49 -40.18 -15.68 8.70
N LEU A 50 -40.36 -15.16 9.92
CA LEU A 50 -39.74 -13.91 10.35
C LEU A 50 -38.21 -14.02 10.44
N LEU A 51 -37.70 -15.16 10.93
CA LEU A 51 -36.27 -15.45 10.95
C LEU A 51 -35.69 -15.36 9.53
N GLN A 52 -36.33 -16.04 8.56
CA GLN A 52 -35.88 -16.07 7.18
C GLN A 52 -35.90 -14.68 6.55
N LEU A 53 -36.99 -13.93 6.74
CA LEU A 53 -37.13 -12.58 6.20
C LEU A 53 -36.03 -11.66 6.72
N PHE A 54 -35.73 -11.74 8.02
CA PHE A 54 -34.73 -10.91 8.66
C PHE A 54 -33.29 -11.26 8.20
N ILE A 55 -32.99 -12.55 8.01
CA ILE A 55 -31.70 -12.99 7.42
C ILE A 55 -31.56 -12.49 5.98
N CYS A 56 -32.58 -12.66 5.14
CA CYS A 56 -32.57 -12.18 3.76
C CYS A 56 -32.44 -10.65 3.67
N PHE A 57 -33.09 -9.93 4.59
CA PHE A 57 -32.96 -8.48 4.69
C PHE A 57 -31.52 -8.06 5.07
N GLY A 58 -30.94 -8.73 6.07
CA GLY A 58 -29.54 -8.54 6.46
C GLY A 58 -28.56 -8.83 5.31
N ALA A 59 -28.82 -9.87 4.52
CA ALA A 59 -28.02 -10.23 3.36
C ALA A 59 -28.06 -9.16 2.26
N LEU A 60 -29.19 -8.50 2.07
CA LEU A 60 -29.30 -7.47 1.05
C LEU A 60 -28.66 -6.14 1.49
N VAL A 61 -28.74 -5.80 2.77
CA VAL A 61 -28.19 -4.56 3.32
C VAL A 61 -26.67 -4.64 3.54
N GLY A 62 -26.19 -5.73 4.12
CA GLY A 62 -24.79 -5.86 4.55
C GLY A 62 -24.06 -7.06 3.95
N SER A 63 -24.59 -7.67 2.89
CA SER A 63 -24.00 -8.82 2.17
C SER A 63 -23.69 -10.00 3.11
N VAL A 64 -22.47 -10.51 3.11
CA VAL A 64 -22.02 -11.66 3.90
C VAL A 64 -21.94 -11.37 5.41
N PRO A 65 -21.16 -10.38 5.89
CA PRO A 65 -20.88 -10.25 7.32
C PRO A 65 -22.12 -9.94 8.17
N LEU A 66 -23.06 -9.14 7.65
CA LEU A 66 -24.26 -8.81 8.42
C LEU A 66 -25.22 -10.01 8.51
N ALA A 67 -25.45 -10.72 7.39
CA ALA A 67 -26.33 -11.87 7.35
C ALA A 67 -25.85 -13.05 8.19
N THR A 68 -24.53 -13.30 8.21
CA THR A 68 -23.94 -14.36 9.03
C THR A 68 -24.08 -14.07 10.51
N VAL A 69 -23.83 -12.83 10.95
CA VAL A 69 -24.00 -12.43 12.35
C VAL A 69 -25.45 -12.56 12.79
N ILE A 70 -26.40 -12.09 11.95
CA ILE A 70 -27.82 -12.23 12.21
C ILE A 70 -28.22 -13.71 12.32
N GLY A 71 -27.80 -14.54 11.37
CA GLY A 71 -28.08 -15.97 11.37
C GLY A 71 -27.49 -16.69 12.58
N ALA A 72 -26.26 -16.35 12.98
CA ALA A 72 -25.60 -16.92 14.15
C ALA A 72 -26.27 -16.50 15.46
N VAL A 73 -26.58 -15.21 15.64
CA VAL A 73 -27.19 -14.70 16.89
C VAL A 73 -28.62 -15.23 17.04
N LEU A 74 -29.43 -15.17 15.98
CA LEU A 74 -30.81 -15.67 16.05
C LEU A 74 -30.83 -17.20 16.14
N GLY A 75 -29.97 -17.89 15.38
CA GLY A 75 -29.82 -19.34 15.41
C GLY A 75 -29.35 -19.86 16.76
N THR A 76 -28.38 -19.19 17.42
CA THR A 76 -27.91 -19.57 18.76
C THR A 76 -29.03 -19.40 19.79
N LEU A 77 -29.70 -18.25 19.81
CA LEU A 77 -30.75 -17.96 20.80
C LEU A 77 -31.96 -18.90 20.67
N ILE A 78 -32.39 -19.21 19.44
CA ILE A 78 -33.48 -20.16 19.19
C ILE A 78 -33.02 -21.60 19.48
N GLY A 79 -31.78 -21.97 19.12
CA GLY A 79 -31.22 -23.29 19.40
C GLY A 79 -31.10 -23.58 20.90
N VAL A 80 -30.70 -22.59 21.69
CA VAL A 80 -30.70 -22.65 23.17
C VAL A 80 -32.11 -22.86 23.70
N ALA A 81 -33.09 -22.10 23.19
CA ALA A 81 -34.47 -22.19 23.65
C ALA A 81 -35.14 -23.55 23.37
N LYS A 82 -34.76 -24.22 22.28
CA LYS A 82 -35.32 -25.52 21.88
C LYS A 82 -34.50 -26.74 22.32
N LEU A 83 -33.44 -26.54 23.13
CA LEU A 83 -32.47 -27.58 23.54
C LEU A 83 -31.79 -28.33 22.37
N SER A 84 -31.91 -27.85 21.13
CA SER A 84 -31.30 -28.42 19.93
C SER A 84 -30.04 -27.65 19.54
N PHE A 85 -29.06 -27.69 20.43
CA PHE A 85 -27.99 -26.70 20.55
C PHE A 85 -27.12 -26.52 19.27
N THR A 86 -26.88 -27.57 18.50
CA THR A 86 -25.90 -27.54 17.40
C THR A 86 -26.53 -27.46 16.00
N GLY A 87 -27.61 -28.20 15.74
CA GLY A 87 -28.16 -28.37 14.40
C GLY A 87 -28.87 -27.12 13.84
N MET A 88 -29.75 -26.50 14.62
CA MET A 88 -30.48 -25.30 14.15
C MET A 88 -29.57 -24.07 14.06
N LEU A 89 -28.54 -24.00 14.91
CA LEU A 89 -27.50 -22.98 14.84
C LEU A 89 -26.72 -23.07 13.53
N SER A 90 -26.24 -24.26 13.17
CA SER A 90 -25.44 -24.46 11.95
C SER A 90 -26.26 -24.15 10.70
N VAL A 91 -27.52 -24.60 10.65
CA VAL A 91 -28.44 -24.29 9.55
C VAL A 91 -28.64 -22.78 9.42
N ALA A 92 -29.03 -22.07 10.49
CA ALA A 92 -29.31 -20.63 10.42
C ALA A 92 -28.06 -19.79 10.06
N THR A 93 -26.89 -20.18 10.57
CA THR A 93 -25.63 -19.50 10.27
C THR A 93 -25.22 -19.69 8.81
N LEU A 94 -25.33 -20.92 8.30
CA LEU A 94 -25.02 -21.23 6.90
C LEU A 94 -26.05 -20.61 5.94
N THR A 95 -27.33 -20.56 6.33
CA THR A 95 -28.37 -19.81 5.62
C THR A 95 -27.99 -18.33 5.48
N GLY A 96 -27.52 -17.69 6.57
CA GLY A 96 -27.01 -16.32 6.52
C GLY A 96 -25.81 -16.15 5.59
N LEU A 97 -24.86 -17.08 5.63
CA LEU A 97 -23.66 -17.06 4.78
C LEU A 97 -24.00 -17.18 3.30
N CYS A 98 -24.77 -18.22 2.92
CA CYS A 98 -25.13 -18.48 1.54
C CYS A 98 -26.06 -17.40 0.97
N ALA A 99 -27.01 -16.90 1.77
CA ALA A 99 -27.84 -15.76 1.39
C ALA A 99 -27.00 -14.49 1.16
N GLY A 100 -26.03 -14.21 2.05
CA GLY A 100 -25.12 -13.08 1.92
C GLY A 100 -24.18 -13.16 0.72
N MET A 101 -23.70 -14.36 0.37
CA MET A 101 -22.93 -14.57 -0.87
C MET A 101 -23.79 -14.34 -2.11
N GLY A 102 -25.03 -14.81 -2.06
CA GLY A 102 -26.03 -14.60 -3.11
C GLY A 102 -26.36 -13.13 -3.36
N ALA A 103 -26.11 -12.23 -2.40
CA ALA A 103 -26.33 -10.80 -2.56
C ALA A 103 -25.54 -10.17 -3.72
N ARG A 104 -24.39 -10.74 -4.10
CA ARG A 104 -23.60 -10.28 -5.27
C ARG A 104 -24.32 -10.50 -6.60
N VAL A 105 -25.16 -11.52 -6.70
CA VAL A 105 -25.95 -11.85 -7.88
C VAL A 105 -27.29 -11.08 -7.88
N GLY A 106 -27.61 -10.41 -6.77
CA GLY A 106 -28.85 -9.69 -6.54
C GLY A 106 -29.87 -10.51 -5.76
N ARG A 107 -31.13 -10.04 -5.76
CA ARG A 107 -32.21 -10.57 -4.90
C ARG A 107 -32.54 -12.04 -5.12
N PHE A 108 -32.50 -12.47 -6.38
CA PHE A 108 -32.71 -13.88 -6.73
C PHE A 108 -31.60 -14.76 -6.16
N GLY A 109 -30.35 -14.26 -6.17
CA GLY A 109 -29.22 -14.93 -5.54
C GLY A 109 -29.39 -15.08 -4.03
N VAL A 110 -29.88 -14.05 -3.34
CA VAL A 110 -30.19 -14.12 -1.90
C VAL A 110 -31.29 -15.15 -1.62
N ALA A 111 -32.39 -15.12 -2.37
CA ALA A 111 -33.53 -16.03 -2.17
C ALA A 111 -33.11 -17.50 -2.38
N ILE A 112 -32.39 -17.81 -3.46
CA ILE A 112 -31.90 -19.16 -3.76
C ILE A 112 -30.84 -19.58 -2.73
N GLY A 113 -29.89 -18.69 -2.44
CA GLY A 113 -28.81 -18.92 -1.47
C GLY A 113 -29.33 -19.21 -0.07
N SER A 114 -30.47 -18.64 0.31
CA SER A 114 -31.09 -18.85 1.61
C SER A 114 -31.75 -20.23 1.79
N ILE A 115 -32.11 -20.91 0.70
CA ILE A 115 -32.77 -22.23 0.71
C ILE A 115 -31.73 -23.37 0.65
N LEU A 116 -30.60 -23.15 -0.02
CA LEU A 116 -29.57 -24.16 -0.26
C LEU A 116 -29.08 -24.86 1.02
N PRO A 117 -28.75 -24.16 2.12
CA PRO A 117 -28.30 -24.82 3.35
C PRO A 117 -29.36 -25.71 3.97
N SER A 118 -30.62 -25.28 3.98
CA SER A 118 -31.73 -26.09 4.50
C SER A 118 -31.92 -27.39 3.71
N VAL A 119 -31.75 -27.35 2.38
CA VAL A 119 -31.79 -28.56 1.55
C VAL A 119 -30.59 -29.47 1.84
N PHE A 120 -29.39 -28.90 2.00
CA PHE A 120 -28.19 -29.65 2.33
C PHE A 120 -28.33 -30.39 3.69
N PHE A 121 -28.82 -29.71 4.72
CA PHE A 121 -28.98 -30.33 6.04
C PHE A 121 -30.08 -31.38 6.11
N LEU A 122 -31.12 -31.28 5.27
CA LEU A 122 -32.13 -32.33 5.16
C LEU A 122 -31.53 -33.68 4.72
N PHE A 123 -30.55 -33.67 3.83
CA PHE A 123 -29.86 -34.91 3.41
C PHE A 123 -28.76 -35.33 4.39
N TYR A 124 -28.16 -34.39 5.11
CA TYR A 124 -27.05 -34.64 6.02
C TYR A 124 -27.50 -35.21 7.36
N ASP A 125 -28.57 -34.68 7.94
CA ASP A 125 -29.02 -35.03 9.29
C ASP A 125 -30.55 -35.07 9.41
N ALA A 126 -31.09 -36.30 9.41
CA ALA A 126 -32.51 -36.57 9.53
C ALA A 126 -33.07 -36.35 10.95
N THR A 127 -32.22 -36.05 11.95
CA THR A 127 -32.66 -35.79 13.34
C THR A 127 -33.06 -34.33 13.57
N LEU A 128 -32.78 -33.43 12.63
CA LEU A 128 -33.21 -32.05 12.73
C LEU A 128 -34.70 -31.91 12.38
N PRO A 129 -35.42 -30.96 13.01
CA PRO A 129 -36.83 -30.68 12.75
C PRO A 129 -37.04 -29.90 11.45
N LEU A 130 -36.55 -30.43 10.32
CA LEU A 130 -36.73 -29.89 8.97
C LEU A 130 -37.99 -30.48 8.31
N ASP A 131 -39.13 -30.25 8.94
CA ASP A 131 -40.42 -30.74 8.45
C ASP A 131 -40.92 -29.95 7.23
N SER A 132 -41.98 -30.44 6.58
CA SER A 132 -42.66 -29.73 5.50
C SER A 132 -43.05 -28.28 5.88
N VAL A 133 -43.39 -28.05 7.15
CA VAL A 133 -43.70 -26.73 7.72
C VAL A 133 -42.51 -25.76 7.67
N TYR A 134 -41.28 -26.27 7.82
CA TYR A 134 -40.07 -25.45 7.77
C TYR A 134 -39.80 -24.97 6.33
N PHE A 135 -39.88 -25.89 5.36
CA PHE A 135 -39.68 -25.57 3.94
C PHE A 135 -40.76 -24.63 3.38
N THR A 136 -42.03 -24.84 3.73
CA THR A 136 -43.11 -23.92 3.33
C THR A 136 -42.90 -22.52 3.89
N SER A 137 -42.49 -22.41 5.16
CA SER A 137 -42.26 -21.12 5.83
C SER A 137 -41.09 -20.35 5.20
N ILE A 138 -39.99 -21.05 4.88
CA ILE A 138 -38.83 -20.44 4.20
C ILE A 138 -39.17 -20.04 2.77
N ALA A 139 -39.86 -20.90 2.01
CA ALA A 139 -40.26 -20.58 0.64
C ALA A 139 -41.15 -19.34 0.58
N VAL A 140 -42.15 -19.27 1.46
CA VAL A 140 -43.02 -18.08 1.60
C VAL A 140 -42.20 -16.85 2.02
N GLY A 141 -41.27 -17.00 2.96
CA GLY A 141 -40.35 -15.94 3.39
C GLY A 141 -39.53 -15.37 2.24
N SER A 142 -38.95 -16.24 1.42
CA SER A 142 -38.16 -15.84 0.25
C SER A 142 -39.01 -15.18 -0.84
N ILE A 143 -40.24 -15.66 -1.08
CA ILE A 143 -41.16 -15.03 -2.04
C ILE A 143 -41.58 -13.64 -1.56
N VAL A 144 -41.93 -13.48 -0.28
CA VAL A 144 -42.28 -12.18 0.30
C VAL A 144 -41.09 -11.23 0.28
N PHE A 145 -39.87 -11.72 0.51
CA PHE A 145 -38.67 -10.90 0.38
C PHE A 145 -38.48 -10.33 -1.03
N LEU A 146 -38.79 -11.11 -2.07
CA LEU A 146 -38.69 -10.64 -3.46
C LEU A 146 -39.69 -9.53 -3.79
N THR A 147 -40.83 -9.46 -3.10
CA THR A 147 -41.84 -8.40 -3.31
C THR A 147 -41.52 -7.08 -2.60
N ILE A 148 -40.54 -7.06 -1.69
CA ILE A 148 -40.13 -5.83 -0.97
C ILE A 148 -39.45 -4.84 -1.96
N PRO A 149 -39.89 -3.58 -2.11
CA PRO A 149 -39.34 -2.65 -3.10
C PRO A 149 -37.86 -2.28 -2.86
N ASN A 150 -37.05 -2.15 -3.93
CA ASN A 150 -35.62 -1.80 -3.89
C ASN A 150 -35.31 -0.50 -3.12
N LYS A 151 -36.21 0.48 -3.22
CA LYS A 151 -36.05 1.80 -2.62
C LYS A 151 -35.92 1.76 -1.09
N TYR A 152 -36.54 0.78 -0.42
CA TYR A 152 -36.44 0.66 1.04
C TYR A 152 -35.10 0.07 1.47
N SER A 153 -34.62 -0.94 0.75
CA SER A 153 -33.35 -1.58 1.04
C SER A 153 -32.15 -0.67 0.81
N GLU A 154 -32.16 0.10 -0.28
CA GLU A 154 -31.07 1.05 -0.59
C GLU A 154 -31.01 2.14 0.47
N LYS A 155 -32.15 2.72 0.85
CA LYS A 155 -32.23 3.74 1.91
C LYS A 155 -31.73 3.26 3.28
N VAL A 156 -31.89 1.97 3.59
CA VAL A 156 -31.37 1.38 4.82
C VAL A 156 -29.88 1.08 4.70
N ARG A 157 -29.42 0.58 3.54
CA ARG A 157 -28.00 0.37 3.25
C ARG A 157 -27.20 1.65 3.36
N ASP A 158 -27.67 2.73 2.77
CA ASP A 158 -26.96 4.02 2.77
C ASP A 158 -26.86 4.63 4.17
N LYS A 159 -27.79 4.29 5.06
CA LYS A 159 -27.76 4.70 6.48
C LYS A 159 -26.90 3.79 7.37
N LEU A 160 -26.88 2.48 7.09
CA LEU A 160 -26.16 1.50 7.91
C LEU A 160 -24.67 1.40 7.51
N PHE A 161 -24.40 1.55 6.22
CA PHE A 161 -23.07 1.53 5.60
C PHE A 161 -22.97 2.71 4.63
N PRO A 162 -22.79 3.95 5.10
CA PRO A 162 -22.42 5.04 4.20
C PRO A 162 -21.16 4.62 3.44
N GLN A 163 -21.18 4.68 2.10
CA GLN A 163 -20.19 4.13 1.16
C GLN A 163 -18.73 4.48 1.53
N ARG A 164 -18.16 3.70 2.46
CA ARG A 164 -16.80 3.85 2.96
C ARG A 164 -15.78 3.19 2.02
N GLU A 165 -16.20 2.21 1.23
CA GLU A 165 -15.28 1.38 0.44
C GLU A 165 -14.78 2.08 -0.83
N GLU A 166 -15.62 2.80 -1.56
CA GLU A 166 -15.21 3.46 -2.81
C GLU A 166 -14.18 4.56 -2.58
N ILE A 167 -14.35 5.36 -1.53
CA ILE A 167 -13.46 6.48 -1.21
C ILE A 167 -12.14 5.96 -0.61
N LEU A 168 -12.18 4.92 0.23
CA LEU A 168 -10.97 4.26 0.72
C LEU A 168 -10.18 3.59 -0.41
N LEU A 169 -10.86 2.96 -1.38
CA LEU A 169 -10.22 2.39 -2.57
C LEU A 169 -9.63 3.48 -3.46
N ALA A 170 -10.32 4.59 -3.69
CA ALA A 170 -9.81 5.72 -4.46
C ALA A 170 -8.56 6.32 -3.80
N ARG A 171 -8.56 6.47 -2.47
CA ARG A 171 -7.40 6.91 -1.69
C ARG A 171 -6.24 5.92 -1.78
N GLN A 172 -6.52 4.63 -1.66
CA GLN A 172 -5.49 3.60 -1.74
C GLN A 172 -4.88 3.56 -3.14
N ASN A 173 -5.69 3.68 -4.20
CA ASN A 173 -5.22 3.71 -5.58
C ASN A 173 -4.37 4.95 -5.85
N TRP A 174 -4.83 6.14 -5.43
CA TRP A 174 -4.06 7.39 -5.61
C TRP A 174 -2.73 7.38 -4.85
N LEU A 175 -2.74 6.92 -3.59
CA LEU A 175 -1.51 6.77 -2.80
C LEU A 175 -0.58 5.75 -3.44
N THR A 176 -1.11 4.62 -3.90
CA THR A 176 -0.30 3.57 -4.52
C THR A 176 0.31 4.10 -5.81
N GLU A 177 -0.46 4.72 -6.70
CA GLU A 177 0.02 5.24 -7.99
C GLU A 177 1.07 6.35 -7.83
N HIS A 178 0.84 7.29 -6.89
CA HIS A 178 1.80 8.38 -6.64
C HIS A 178 3.09 7.89 -5.99
N VAL A 179 3.00 6.92 -5.07
CA VAL A 179 4.16 6.30 -4.43
C VAL A 179 4.91 5.40 -5.42
N THR A 180 4.22 4.62 -6.25
CA THR A 180 4.84 3.74 -7.25
C THR A 180 5.58 4.53 -8.30
N PHE A 181 4.99 5.62 -8.81
CA PHE A 181 5.67 6.49 -9.79
C PHE A 181 6.98 7.05 -9.22
N LYS A 182 6.96 7.53 -7.97
CA LYS A 182 8.15 8.05 -7.28
C LYS A 182 9.18 6.93 -7.01
N LEU A 183 8.73 5.72 -6.68
CA LEU A 183 9.59 4.55 -6.43
C LEU A 183 10.21 3.97 -7.71
N GLU A 184 9.50 4.01 -8.82
CA GLU A 184 9.96 3.52 -10.13
C GLU A 184 11.10 4.40 -10.66
N HIS A 185 10.96 5.72 -10.52
CA HIS A 185 12.07 6.67 -10.75
C HIS A 185 13.29 6.37 -9.86
N PHE A 186 13.07 5.93 -8.62
CA PHE A 186 14.13 5.50 -7.71
C PHE A 186 14.82 4.21 -8.17
N GLN A 187 14.06 3.19 -8.61
CA GLN A 187 14.62 1.93 -9.10
C GLN A 187 15.44 2.13 -10.38
N HIS A 188 14.94 2.92 -11.34
CA HIS A 188 15.69 3.24 -12.55
C HIS A 188 17.01 3.96 -12.26
N PHE A 189 17.03 4.85 -11.27
CA PHE A 189 18.26 5.53 -10.84
C PHE A 189 19.26 4.56 -10.21
N VAL A 190 18.82 3.70 -9.28
CA VAL A 190 19.71 2.71 -8.63
C VAL A 190 20.28 1.74 -9.67
N GLN A 191 19.49 1.38 -10.69
CA GLN A 191 19.91 0.48 -11.75
C GLN A 191 20.93 1.13 -12.70
N PHE A 192 20.68 2.36 -13.14
CA PHE A 192 21.65 3.17 -13.90
C PHE A 192 22.98 3.30 -13.13
N MET A 193 22.90 3.51 -11.81
CA MET A 193 24.06 3.63 -10.96
C MET A 193 24.85 2.33 -10.81
N LYS A 194 24.15 1.19 -10.68
CA LYS A 194 24.79 -0.12 -10.61
C LYS A 194 25.56 -0.43 -11.90
N GLU A 195 24.96 -0.20 -13.06
CA GLU A 195 25.61 -0.41 -14.36
C GLU A 195 26.86 0.49 -14.51
N LEU A 196 26.75 1.77 -14.16
CA LEU A 196 27.84 2.73 -14.39
C LEU A 196 29.04 2.53 -13.45
N VAL A 197 28.81 2.07 -12.21
CA VAL A 197 29.87 1.87 -11.20
C VAL A 197 30.47 0.46 -11.26
N PHE A 198 29.65 -0.60 -11.41
CA PHE A 198 30.16 -1.97 -11.37
C PHE A 198 30.82 -2.42 -12.68
N GLU A 199 30.27 -2.06 -13.86
CA GLU A 199 30.82 -2.59 -15.12
C GLU A 199 32.12 -1.91 -15.55
N ARG A 200 32.33 -0.64 -15.18
CA ARG A 200 33.42 0.16 -15.75
C ARG A 200 34.64 0.37 -14.85
N PHE A 201 34.52 0.20 -13.53
CA PHE A 201 35.52 0.76 -12.61
C PHE A 201 36.02 -0.13 -11.47
N MET A 202 35.38 -1.26 -11.16
CA MET A 202 35.82 -2.17 -10.08
C MET A 202 36.86 -3.22 -10.50
N THR A 203 37.20 -3.32 -11.79
CA THR A 203 38.12 -4.34 -12.32
C THR A 203 39.59 -3.91 -12.40
N ALA A 204 39.91 -2.64 -12.14
CA ALA A 204 41.29 -2.17 -12.14
C ALA A 204 41.89 -2.24 -10.71
N PRO A 205 42.83 -3.16 -10.44
CA PRO A 205 43.49 -3.22 -9.15
C PRO A 205 44.28 -1.93 -8.91
N ILE A 206 44.17 -1.40 -7.70
CA ILE A 206 45.01 -0.31 -7.20
C ILE A 206 46.39 -0.94 -6.97
N GLU A 207 47.30 -0.82 -7.92
CA GLU A 207 48.70 -1.10 -7.61
C GLU A 207 49.23 0.04 -6.74
N GLU A 208 49.49 -0.28 -5.47
CA GLU A 208 50.27 0.56 -4.56
C GLU A 208 51.59 0.93 -5.22
N ALA A 209 52.10 2.13 -4.89
CA ALA A 209 53.34 2.68 -5.41
C ALA A 209 54.50 1.66 -5.28
N LYS A 210 54.75 0.91 -6.35
CA LYS A 210 55.83 -0.06 -6.42
C LYS A 210 57.14 0.69 -6.61
N GLU A 211 58.14 0.29 -5.83
CA GLU A 211 59.54 0.57 -6.14
C GLU A 211 59.82 0.18 -7.60
N VAL A 212 60.60 1.00 -8.32
CA VAL A 212 60.87 0.80 -9.75
C VAL A 212 61.45 -0.60 -9.98
N SER A 213 60.62 -1.52 -10.47
CA SER A 213 61.02 -2.90 -10.73
C SER A 213 61.79 -3.02 -12.05
N PRO A 214 62.67 -4.02 -12.21
CA PRO A 214 63.31 -4.30 -13.48
C PRO A 214 62.28 -4.62 -14.57
N MET A 215 62.31 -3.88 -15.66
CA MET A 215 61.44 -4.07 -16.81
C MET A 215 61.74 -5.37 -17.57
N ASN A 216 60.80 -5.84 -18.41
CA ASN A 216 60.96 -7.08 -19.18
C ASN A 216 62.21 -7.04 -20.10
N THR A 217 62.51 -5.84 -20.61
CA THR A 217 63.71 -5.61 -21.42
C THR A 217 65.01 -5.75 -20.61
N CYS A 218 64.98 -5.46 -19.31
CA CYS A 218 66.12 -5.66 -18.39
C CYS A 218 66.29 -7.13 -18.00
N LEU A 219 65.20 -7.87 -17.75
CA LEU A 219 65.24 -9.29 -17.36
C LEU A 219 65.86 -10.18 -18.43
N SER A 220 65.65 -9.84 -19.71
CA SER A 220 66.23 -10.52 -20.87
C SER A 220 67.60 -9.96 -21.31
N CYS A 221 68.24 -9.13 -20.48
CA CYS A 221 69.51 -8.48 -20.80
C CYS A 221 70.68 -9.19 -20.12
N PHE A 222 71.75 -9.45 -20.88
CA PHE A 222 72.98 -10.06 -20.36
C PHE A 222 73.71 -9.20 -19.31
N ARG A 223 73.37 -7.91 -19.16
CA ARG A 223 73.92 -7.00 -18.14
C ARG A 223 73.00 -6.80 -16.93
N TYR A 224 72.01 -7.68 -16.74
CA TYR A 224 71.04 -7.59 -15.65
C TYR A 224 71.70 -7.46 -14.27
N ASP A 225 72.62 -8.36 -13.91
CA ASP A 225 73.29 -8.38 -12.60
C ASP A 225 74.07 -7.09 -12.28
N ARG A 226 74.54 -6.38 -13.32
CA ARG A 226 75.27 -5.12 -13.17
C ARG A 226 74.34 -3.90 -13.02
N CYS A 227 73.09 -4.02 -13.47
CA CYS A 227 72.10 -2.95 -13.37
C CYS A 227 71.22 -3.10 -12.13
N TRP A 228 70.87 -4.35 -11.78
CA TRP A 228 69.88 -4.72 -10.77
C TRP A 228 70.37 -5.71 -9.70
N GLY A 229 71.63 -6.19 -9.79
CA GLY A 229 72.23 -7.08 -8.80
C GLY A 229 73.01 -6.36 -7.70
N ALA A 230 73.79 -7.10 -6.91
CA ALA A 230 74.48 -6.59 -5.71
C ALA A 230 75.52 -5.48 -5.97
N GLN A 231 76.02 -5.35 -7.20
CA GLN A 231 76.87 -4.26 -7.66
C GLN A 231 76.11 -3.37 -8.66
N SER A 232 74.99 -2.79 -8.20
CA SER A 232 74.17 -1.95 -9.08
C SER A 232 74.95 -0.72 -9.54
N ASN A 233 74.91 -0.44 -10.84
CA ASN A 233 75.51 0.77 -11.41
C ASN A 233 74.67 2.06 -11.13
N GLY A 234 73.73 2.02 -10.19
CA GLY A 234 72.78 3.10 -9.92
C GLY A 234 71.75 3.32 -11.04
N MET A 235 71.39 2.27 -11.79
CA MET A 235 70.39 2.36 -12.87
C MET A 235 68.98 2.57 -12.31
N ASP A 236 68.65 1.91 -11.20
CA ASP A 236 67.45 2.11 -10.39
C ASP A 236 67.19 3.61 -10.08
N LYS A 237 68.21 4.32 -9.61
CA LYS A 237 68.13 5.75 -9.30
C LYS A 237 67.90 6.59 -10.55
N LEU A 238 68.63 6.31 -11.63
CA LEU A 238 68.49 7.04 -12.89
C LEU A 238 67.10 6.85 -13.52
N MET A 239 66.52 5.65 -13.41
CA MET A 239 65.18 5.37 -13.89
C MET A 239 64.13 6.10 -13.05
N THR A 240 64.30 6.11 -11.73
CA THR A 240 63.44 6.86 -10.80
C THR A 240 63.52 8.37 -11.06
N ASP A 241 64.73 8.89 -11.27
CA ASP A 241 64.97 10.30 -11.62
C ASP A 241 64.33 10.66 -12.96
N TRP A 242 64.40 9.77 -13.96
CA TRP A 242 63.75 9.95 -15.26
C TRP A 242 62.22 10.01 -15.12
N PHE A 243 61.61 9.09 -14.35
CA PHE A 243 60.17 9.12 -14.06
C PHE A 243 59.76 10.41 -13.36
N HIS A 244 60.52 10.84 -12.34
CA HIS A 244 60.21 12.05 -11.59
C HIS A 244 60.35 13.32 -12.45
N MET A 245 61.42 13.45 -13.24
CA MET A 245 61.63 14.63 -14.08
C MET A 245 60.61 14.72 -15.23
N LYS A 246 60.30 13.59 -15.89
CA LYS A 246 59.32 13.55 -16.98
C LYS A 246 57.87 13.65 -16.47
N GLY A 247 57.58 13.10 -15.28
CA GLY A 247 56.27 13.22 -14.64
C GLY A 247 55.92 14.64 -14.20
N VAL A 248 56.90 15.40 -13.70
CA VAL A 248 56.72 16.80 -13.25
C VAL A 248 56.84 17.81 -14.41
N GLY A 249 57.27 17.38 -15.60
CA GLY A 249 57.37 18.23 -16.79
C GLY A 249 58.56 19.20 -16.78
N LYS A 250 59.68 18.83 -16.13
CA LYS A 250 60.91 19.63 -16.10
C LYS A 250 61.90 19.16 -17.16
N ASP A 251 61.87 19.77 -18.34
CA ASP A 251 62.75 19.40 -19.46
C ASP A 251 64.23 19.70 -19.24
N SER A 252 64.58 20.65 -18.38
CA SER A 252 65.95 21.14 -18.22
C SER A 252 66.94 20.10 -17.62
N GLY A 253 66.44 19.02 -17.01
CA GLY A 253 67.26 17.97 -16.40
C GLY A 253 67.19 16.60 -17.10
N ILE A 254 66.18 16.38 -17.94
CA ILE A 254 65.87 15.07 -18.55
C ILE A 254 67.00 14.63 -19.48
N HIS A 255 67.50 15.52 -20.34
CA HIS A 255 68.57 15.22 -21.28
C HIS A 255 69.84 14.68 -20.60
N ARG A 256 70.19 15.18 -19.41
CA ARG A 256 71.35 14.71 -18.65
C ARG A 256 71.15 13.29 -18.13
N VAL A 257 69.93 12.96 -17.68
CA VAL A 257 69.59 11.61 -17.21
C VAL A 257 69.52 10.62 -18.36
N GLU A 258 68.89 11.01 -19.48
CA GLU A 258 68.82 10.18 -20.69
C GLU A 258 70.21 9.84 -21.24
N GLU A 259 71.14 10.80 -21.24
CA GLU A 259 72.51 10.56 -21.69
C GLU A 259 73.24 9.57 -20.76
N GLN A 260 73.04 9.68 -19.44
CA GLN A 260 73.60 8.73 -18.48
C GLN A 260 73.00 7.31 -18.63
N ILE A 261 71.72 7.21 -18.97
CA ILE A 261 71.07 5.94 -19.27
C ILE A 261 71.61 5.35 -20.58
N ARG A 262 71.81 6.17 -21.63
CA ARG A 262 72.43 5.75 -22.90
C ARG A 262 73.86 5.23 -22.71
N TYR A 263 74.64 5.85 -21.84
CA TYR A 263 76.01 5.42 -21.54
C TYR A 263 76.07 4.08 -20.78
N LYS A 264 75.12 3.84 -19.85
CA LYS A 264 75.11 2.64 -19.00
C LYS A 264 74.36 1.45 -19.62
N CYS A 265 73.35 1.69 -20.45
CA CYS A 265 72.46 0.66 -21.01
C CYS A 265 72.76 0.36 -22.49
N VAL A 266 72.86 -0.93 -22.83
CA VAL A 266 73.05 -1.39 -24.23
C VAL A 266 71.75 -1.32 -25.04
N LYS A 267 70.60 -1.48 -24.38
CA LYS A 267 69.26 -1.46 -24.98
C LYS A 267 68.50 -0.17 -24.59
N SER A 268 69.18 0.97 -24.63
CA SER A 268 68.64 2.24 -24.12
C SER A 268 67.34 2.66 -24.82
N THR A 269 67.25 2.50 -26.15
CA THR A 269 66.05 2.83 -26.94
C THR A 269 64.80 2.06 -26.49
N LYS A 270 64.91 0.74 -26.35
CA LYS A 270 63.80 -0.12 -25.89
C LYS A 270 63.38 0.17 -24.45
N ILE A 271 64.34 0.54 -23.59
CA ILE A 271 64.02 0.95 -22.21
C ILE A 271 63.25 2.27 -22.20
N PHE A 272 63.59 3.25 -23.05
CA PHE A 272 62.84 4.50 -23.15
C PHE A 272 61.39 4.29 -23.62
N GLU A 273 61.16 3.38 -24.57
CA GLU A 273 59.81 3.02 -25.02
C GLU A 273 58.97 2.38 -23.89
N GLU A 274 59.55 1.46 -23.12
CA GLU A 274 58.86 0.77 -22.01
C GLU A 274 58.61 1.73 -20.83
N LEU A 275 59.57 2.61 -20.53
CA LEU A 275 59.45 3.73 -19.59
C LEU A 275 58.33 4.71 -19.96
N GLU A 276 58.25 5.10 -21.23
CA GLU A 276 57.20 6.00 -21.70
C GLU A 276 55.82 5.35 -21.65
N THR A 277 55.76 4.04 -21.94
CA THR A 277 54.53 3.25 -21.84
C THR A 277 54.05 3.15 -20.39
N GLU A 278 54.93 2.90 -19.43
CA GLU A 278 54.58 2.85 -18.01
C GLU A 278 54.16 4.23 -17.47
N LEU A 279 54.86 5.30 -17.84
CA LEU A 279 54.49 6.66 -17.44
C LEU A 279 53.10 7.05 -17.99
N TYR A 280 52.79 6.64 -19.23
CA TYR A 280 51.47 6.83 -19.82
C TYR A 280 50.40 6.03 -19.07
N ARG A 281 50.69 4.78 -18.68
CA ARG A 281 49.80 3.93 -17.89
C ARG A 281 49.53 4.54 -16.51
N GLU A 282 50.55 5.02 -15.80
CA GLU A 282 50.38 5.71 -14.51
C GLU A 282 49.54 6.98 -14.63
N ARG A 283 49.79 7.81 -15.65
CA ARG A 283 49.00 9.03 -15.89
C ARG A 283 47.53 8.72 -16.13
N ILE A 284 47.25 7.70 -16.95
CA ILE A 284 45.89 7.24 -17.21
C ILE A 284 45.24 6.70 -15.93
N ASN A 285 45.95 5.86 -15.16
CA ASN A 285 45.44 5.31 -13.90
C ASN A 285 45.13 6.42 -12.87
N GLY A 286 45.97 7.44 -12.79
CA GLY A 286 45.74 8.62 -11.95
C GLY A 286 44.49 9.40 -12.36
N GLN A 287 44.26 9.59 -13.66
CA GLN A 287 43.04 10.22 -14.18
C GLN A 287 41.80 9.37 -13.89
N TYR A 288 41.89 8.04 -14.00
CA TYR A 288 40.82 7.13 -13.61
C TYR A 288 40.48 7.23 -12.12
N PHE A 289 41.49 7.29 -11.25
CA PHE A 289 41.27 7.45 -9.80
C PHE A 289 40.62 8.79 -9.45
N HIS A 290 41.04 9.87 -10.11
CA HIS A 290 40.38 11.17 -9.98
C HIS A 290 38.93 11.14 -10.47
N GLY A 291 38.66 10.47 -11.60
CA GLY A 291 37.30 10.23 -12.10
C GLY A 291 36.43 9.47 -11.09
N LYS A 292 36.97 8.39 -10.50
CA LYS A 292 36.30 7.62 -9.43
C LYS A 292 35.92 8.51 -8.24
N LYS A 293 36.86 9.33 -7.77
CA LYS A 293 36.64 10.23 -6.63
C LYS A 293 35.58 11.30 -6.93
N MET A 294 35.58 11.86 -8.15
CA MET A 294 34.58 12.85 -8.56
C MET A 294 33.18 12.26 -8.67
N ILE A 295 33.04 11.06 -9.25
CA ILE A 295 31.74 10.38 -9.34
C ILE A 295 31.23 10.03 -7.93
N ALA A 296 32.09 9.51 -7.05
CA ALA A 296 31.70 9.23 -5.66
C ALA A 296 31.20 10.47 -4.91
N LEU A 297 31.80 11.64 -5.15
CA LEU A 297 31.32 12.92 -4.59
C LEU A 297 29.97 13.33 -5.17
N GLN A 298 29.78 13.24 -6.48
CA GLN A 298 28.49 13.52 -7.12
C GLN A 298 27.37 12.62 -6.57
N LEU A 299 27.68 11.35 -6.29
CA LEU A 299 26.70 10.42 -5.69
C LEU A 299 26.32 10.79 -4.27
N ARG A 300 27.30 11.19 -3.46
CA ARG A 300 27.03 11.68 -2.12
C ARG A 300 26.13 12.91 -2.16
N ASP A 301 26.39 13.83 -3.07
CA ASP A 301 25.60 15.07 -3.21
C ASP A 301 24.18 14.79 -3.72
N MET A 302 24.02 13.90 -4.71
CA MET A 302 22.70 13.46 -5.16
C MET A 302 21.93 12.66 -4.10
N SER A 303 22.61 11.85 -3.28
CA SER A 303 21.99 11.16 -2.15
C SER A 303 21.50 12.14 -1.07
N ASN A 304 22.19 13.26 -0.87
CA ASN A 304 21.71 14.31 0.04
C ASN A 304 20.44 14.98 -0.51
N HIS A 305 20.40 15.29 -1.80
CA HIS A 305 19.18 15.76 -2.47
C HIS A 305 18.03 14.76 -2.36
N LEU A 306 18.33 13.47 -2.47
CA LEU A 306 17.34 12.40 -2.31
C LEU A 306 16.77 12.38 -0.88
N ASN A 307 17.63 12.46 0.13
CA ASN A 307 17.19 12.51 1.53
C ASN A 307 16.30 13.74 1.81
N GLN A 308 16.59 14.88 1.18
CA GLN A 308 15.75 16.07 1.24
C GLN A 308 14.37 15.82 0.60
N LEU A 309 14.30 15.22 -0.59
CA LEU A 309 13.03 14.90 -1.26
C LEU A 309 12.16 13.93 -0.42
N ILE A 310 12.76 12.93 0.23
CA ILE A 310 12.03 12.02 1.11
C ILE A 310 11.52 12.75 2.36
N ALA A 311 12.32 13.65 2.93
CA ALA A 311 11.91 14.46 4.07
C ALA A 311 10.74 15.38 3.70
N GLU A 312 10.81 16.06 2.54
CA GLU A 312 9.75 16.90 2.00
C GLU A 312 8.46 16.10 1.78
N MET A 313 8.53 14.89 1.20
CA MET A 313 7.35 14.03 1.02
C MET A 313 6.69 13.64 2.35
N LYS A 314 7.50 13.35 3.36
CA LYS A 314 6.99 13.01 4.69
C LYS A 314 6.32 14.20 5.35
N GLU A 315 6.91 15.38 5.21
CA GLU A 315 6.37 16.64 5.74
C GLU A 315 5.07 17.05 5.05
N GLU A 316 4.98 16.93 3.71
CA GLU A 316 3.73 17.12 2.95
C GLU A 316 2.62 16.18 3.45
N THR A 317 2.95 14.90 3.70
CA THR A 317 1.98 13.92 4.21
C THR A 317 1.44 14.32 5.58
N ILE A 318 2.30 14.80 6.47
CA ILE A 318 1.90 15.29 7.81
C ILE A 318 1.04 16.55 7.69
N SER A 319 1.39 17.46 6.78
CA SER A 319 0.65 18.69 6.49
C SER A 319 -0.78 18.41 6.01
N PHE A 320 -0.96 17.44 5.10
CA PHE A 320 -2.31 17.03 4.66
C PHE A 320 -3.18 16.57 5.84
N VAL A 321 -2.64 15.73 6.72
CA VAL A 321 -3.37 15.24 7.90
C VAL A 321 -3.73 16.36 8.88
N SER A 322 -2.86 17.36 9.06
CA SER A 322 -3.19 18.51 9.91
C SER A 322 -4.28 19.38 9.30
N VAL A 323 -4.20 19.64 7.99
CA VAL A 323 -5.19 20.46 7.27
C VAL A 323 -6.55 19.75 7.24
N GLU A 324 -6.58 18.43 7.02
CA GLU A 324 -7.82 17.64 7.08
C GLU A 324 -8.51 17.75 8.45
N LYS A 325 -7.74 17.70 9.54
CA LYS A 325 -8.26 17.85 10.90
C LYS A 325 -8.85 19.24 11.14
N ASP A 326 -8.15 20.28 10.70
CA ASP A 326 -8.59 21.67 10.86
C ASP A 326 -9.90 21.93 10.10
N ILE A 327 -9.97 21.51 8.83
CA ILE A 327 -11.20 21.66 8.03
C ILE A 327 -12.34 20.85 8.67
N THR A 328 -12.07 19.62 9.13
CA THR A 328 -13.09 18.79 9.78
C THR A 328 -13.61 19.44 11.07
N GLN A 329 -12.75 20.10 11.84
CA GLN A 329 -13.16 20.79 13.05
C GLN A 329 -14.04 22.00 12.72
N ARG A 330 -13.66 22.84 11.76
CA ARG A 330 -14.45 24.00 11.34
C ARG A 330 -15.81 23.61 10.75
N LEU A 331 -15.86 22.51 9.98
CA LEU A 331 -17.12 21.96 9.47
C LEU A 331 -18.05 21.50 10.61
N LYS A 332 -17.50 20.89 11.67
CA LYS A 332 -18.28 20.53 12.86
C LYS A 332 -18.81 21.76 13.62
N GLU A 333 -18.00 22.81 13.74
CA GLU A 333 -18.40 24.08 14.35
C GLU A 333 -19.54 24.76 13.56
N ALA A 334 -19.53 24.62 12.23
CA ALA A 334 -20.60 25.08 11.35
C ALA A 334 -21.84 24.16 11.30
N HIS A 335 -21.90 23.11 12.13
CA HIS A 335 -22.96 22.09 12.13
C HIS A 335 -23.16 21.35 10.80
N ILE A 336 -22.09 21.24 10.00
CA ILE A 336 -22.09 20.48 8.76
C ILE A 336 -21.56 19.09 9.05
N GLU A 337 -22.41 18.08 8.92
CA GLU A 337 -22.00 16.67 9.05
C GLU A 337 -21.21 16.24 7.82
N CYS A 338 -19.88 16.37 7.93
CA CYS A 338 -18.93 15.82 6.98
C CYS A 338 -18.54 14.40 7.42
N PHE A 339 -18.83 13.42 6.58
CA PHE A 339 -18.50 12.02 6.86
C PHE A 339 -17.04 11.72 6.58
N GLN A 340 -16.51 12.30 5.51
CA GLN A 340 -15.14 12.10 5.08
C GLN A 340 -14.64 13.33 4.33
N LEU A 341 -13.42 13.75 4.65
CA LEU A 341 -12.75 14.86 4.02
C LEU A 341 -11.34 14.41 3.68
N ASP A 342 -11.01 14.45 2.39
CA ASP A 342 -9.70 14.06 1.89
C ASP A 342 -9.10 15.21 1.08
N VAL A 343 -7.87 15.62 1.42
CA VAL A 343 -7.13 16.64 0.67
C VAL A 343 -6.16 15.94 -0.29
N LEU A 344 -6.50 15.96 -1.58
CA LEU A 344 -5.70 15.32 -2.63
C LEU A 344 -4.53 16.19 -3.10
N SER A 345 -4.69 17.52 -3.02
CA SER A 345 -3.64 18.47 -3.37
C SER A 345 -3.84 19.76 -2.57
N ASN A 346 -2.76 20.25 -1.98
CA ASN A 346 -2.71 21.51 -1.21
C ASN A 346 -1.81 22.55 -1.90
N LYS A 347 -1.52 22.39 -3.20
CA LYS A 347 -0.72 23.38 -3.93
C LYS A 347 -1.53 24.65 -4.21
N PRO A 348 -1.00 25.85 -3.91
CA PRO A 348 -1.70 27.11 -4.21
C PRO A 348 -2.02 27.19 -5.71
N GLY A 349 -3.29 27.47 -6.04
CA GLY A 349 -3.80 27.49 -7.43
C GLY A 349 -4.25 26.13 -8.00
N ALA A 350 -3.87 25.00 -7.40
CA ALA A 350 -4.28 23.65 -7.83
C ALA A 350 -4.73 22.78 -6.64
N ARG A 351 -5.45 23.38 -5.69
CA ARG A 351 -5.99 22.67 -4.53
C ARG A 351 -7.14 21.77 -4.95
N LYS A 352 -7.14 20.53 -4.47
CA LYS A 352 -8.21 19.55 -4.71
C LYS A 352 -8.59 18.93 -3.38
N ILE A 353 -9.82 19.17 -2.97
CA ILE A 353 -10.39 18.69 -1.72
C ILE A 353 -11.67 17.96 -2.08
N VAL A 354 -11.81 16.74 -1.56
CA VAL A 354 -13.00 15.91 -1.76
C VAL A 354 -13.70 15.77 -0.43
N CYS A 355 -14.93 16.24 -0.35
CA CYS A 355 -15.76 16.16 0.86
C CYS A 355 -16.97 15.28 0.57
N ALA A 356 -17.19 14.27 1.41
CA ALA A 356 -18.41 13.47 1.44
C ALA A 356 -19.34 14.01 2.52
N LEU A 357 -20.42 14.65 2.06
CA LEU A 357 -21.43 15.27 2.93
C LEU A 357 -22.64 14.36 3.04
N ALA A 358 -23.39 14.49 4.13
CA ALA A 358 -24.69 13.85 4.21
C ALA A 358 -25.61 14.38 3.11
N PRO A 359 -26.35 13.52 2.38
CA PRO A 359 -27.33 13.98 1.43
C PRO A 359 -28.43 14.73 2.21
N ALA A 360 -28.38 16.06 2.17
CA ALA A 360 -29.55 16.86 2.44
C ALA A 360 -30.61 16.48 1.42
N ARG A 361 -31.87 16.53 1.83
CA ARG A 361 -32.99 15.96 1.07
C ARG A 361 -33.08 16.61 -0.31
N VAL A 362 -32.74 15.83 -1.35
CA VAL A 362 -33.13 15.98 -2.77
C VAL A 362 -33.58 17.39 -3.15
N ASN A 363 -32.62 18.27 -3.45
CA ASN A 363 -32.77 19.43 -4.32
C ASN A 363 -31.36 19.85 -4.79
N TRP A 364 -31.04 19.57 -6.05
CA TRP A 364 -29.71 19.81 -6.65
C TRP A 364 -29.30 21.31 -6.62
N GLU A 365 -30.30 22.20 -6.60
CA GLU A 365 -30.12 23.65 -6.46
C GLU A 365 -29.78 24.07 -5.00
N GLU A 366 -30.21 23.31 -3.99
CA GLU A 366 -29.86 23.58 -2.59
C GLU A 366 -28.47 23.03 -2.24
N ASP A 367 -28.08 21.87 -2.77
CA ASP A 367 -26.76 21.26 -2.51
C ASP A 367 -25.60 22.09 -3.09
N THR A 368 -25.79 22.71 -4.26
CA THR A 368 -24.83 23.67 -4.82
C THR A 368 -24.72 24.93 -3.97
N THR A 369 -25.84 25.40 -3.39
CA THR A 369 -25.81 26.56 -2.47
C THR A 369 -25.15 26.25 -1.13
N VAL A 370 -25.23 25.02 -0.60
CA VAL A 370 -24.52 24.62 0.63
C VAL A 370 -23.02 24.57 0.40
N ALA A 371 -22.58 24.00 -0.73
CA ALA A 371 -21.17 23.98 -1.09
C ALA A 371 -20.60 25.39 -1.29
N GLU A 372 -21.30 26.25 -2.02
CA GLU A 372 -20.84 27.62 -2.31
C GLU A 372 -20.96 28.58 -1.12
N ARG A 373 -22.02 28.48 -0.31
CA ARG A 373 -22.28 29.46 0.77
C ARG A 373 -21.79 29.04 2.14
N MET A 374 -21.60 27.75 2.40
CA MET A 374 -21.17 27.28 3.71
C MET A 374 -19.76 26.70 3.70
N ILE A 375 -19.42 25.89 2.69
CA ILE A 375 -18.13 25.21 2.65
C ILE A 375 -17.04 26.11 2.07
N LEU A 376 -17.34 26.83 0.98
CA LEU A 376 -16.38 27.73 0.33
C LEU A 376 -15.80 28.79 1.30
N PRO A 377 -16.60 29.47 2.15
CA PRO A 377 -16.07 30.45 3.10
C PRO A 377 -15.14 29.82 4.15
N ILE A 378 -15.51 28.64 4.66
CA ILE A 378 -14.66 27.89 5.60
C ILE A 378 -13.33 27.52 4.95
N LEU A 379 -13.36 27.11 3.69
CA LEU A 379 -12.14 26.83 2.95
C LEU A 379 -11.33 28.11 2.70
N TYR A 380 -11.96 29.24 2.36
CA TYR A 380 -11.25 30.52 2.22
C TYR A 380 -10.58 30.95 3.54
N ASP A 381 -11.27 30.88 4.67
CA ASP A 381 -10.72 31.24 5.99
C ASP A 381 -9.51 30.39 6.42
N ILE A 382 -9.42 29.15 5.96
CA ILE A 382 -8.30 28.23 6.28
C ILE A 382 -7.10 28.44 5.35
N PHE A 383 -7.35 28.98 4.17
CA PHE A 383 -6.40 28.96 3.05
C PHE A 383 -6.00 30.35 2.51
N GLU A 384 -6.59 31.43 3.04
CA GLU A 384 -5.98 32.76 3.13
C GLU A 384 -4.66 32.71 3.89
#